data_AF-A0A353N9Y8-F1
#
_entry.id   AF-A0A353N9Y8-F1
#
_cell.length_a   1.000
_cell.length_b   1.000
_cell.length_c   1.000
_cell.angle_alpha   90.00
_cell.angle_beta   90.00
_cell.angle_gamma   90.00
#
_symmetry.space_group_name_H-M   'P 1'
#
loop_
_entity.id
_entity.type
_entity.pdbx_description
1 polymer ?
#
loop_
_entity_poly.entity_id
_entity_poly.type
_entity_poly.pdbx_seq_one_letter_code
_entity_poly.pdbx_strand_id
1 'polypeptide(L)'
;MIKIGIPRALLYYWYGLAWKTFLQEIGLTPLISGPTGKTILNAGVKAAVDEVCLPVKVFLGHSLELITQCEALLIPRFVSICKNEYICPKFMGLPEMTRQAVGKNQLLIWKSGKNCFWGSIKALPQEISTGYKRKTIKKGLKKAEE
;
A
#
# COMPACT_ATOMS: atom_id res chain seq x y z
N MET A 1 15.66 12.10 3.68
CA MET A 1 14.97 10.96 4.33
C MET A 1 14.02 10.38 3.29
N ILE A 2 14.00 9.05 3.10
CA ILE A 2 13.20 8.41 2.05
C ILE A 2 11.72 8.46 2.46
N LYS A 3 10.88 9.07 1.62
CA LYS A 3 9.43 9.19 1.80
C LYS A 3 8.71 8.07 1.09
N ILE A 4 7.81 7.42 1.82
CA ILE A 4 6.99 6.33 1.30
C ILE A 4 5.53 6.81 1.30
N GLY A 5 4.95 6.93 0.11
CA GLY A 5 3.56 7.30 -0.08
C GLY A 5 2.61 6.17 0.30
N ILE A 6 1.62 6.46 1.14
CA ILE A 6 0.55 5.54 1.52
C ILE A 6 -0.77 6.15 1.01
N PRO A 7 -1.37 5.61 -0.06
CA PRO A 7 -2.64 6.10 -0.57
C PRO A 7 -3.74 5.98 0.49
N ARG A 8 -4.41 7.09 0.80
CA ARG A 8 -5.47 7.19 1.81
C ARG A 8 -6.81 6.64 1.31
N ALA A 9 -6.82 5.38 0.89
CA ALA A 9 -7.97 4.70 0.34
C ALA A 9 -7.94 3.18 0.64
N LEU A 10 -9.09 2.53 0.48
CA LEU A 10 -9.24 1.08 0.65
C LEU A 10 -8.74 0.60 2.04
N LEU A 11 -7.75 -0.30 2.05
CA LEU A 11 -7.17 -0.94 3.23
C LEU A 11 -6.41 0.02 4.14
N TYR A 12 -6.13 1.25 3.70
CA TYR A 12 -5.55 2.28 4.57
C TYR A 12 -6.35 2.48 5.85
N TYR A 13 -7.68 2.42 5.80
CA TYR A 13 -8.50 2.68 6.99
C TYR A 13 -8.42 1.56 8.04
N TRP A 14 -7.91 0.39 7.68
CA TRP A 14 -7.69 -0.72 8.61
C TRP A 14 -6.22 -0.89 8.98
N TYR A 15 -5.30 -0.71 8.02
CA TYR A 15 -3.88 -1.02 8.18
C TYR A 15 -2.95 0.20 8.09
N GLY A 16 -3.50 1.38 7.78
CA GLY A 16 -2.72 2.58 7.53
C GLY A 16 -1.92 3.04 8.76
N LEU A 17 -2.47 2.91 9.96
CA LEU A 17 -1.74 3.21 11.20
C LEU A 17 -0.59 2.22 11.39
N ALA A 18 -0.84 0.93 11.23
CA ALA A 18 0.18 -0.12 11.34
C ALA A 18 1.33 0.11 10.33
N TRP A 19 1.01 0.40 9.06
CA TRP A 19 2.02 0.73 8.04
C TRP A 19 2.80 1.99 8.39
N LYS A 20 2.12 3.05 8.86
CA LYS A 20 2.75 4.29 9.29
C LYS A 20 3.75 4.03 10.43
N THR A 21 3.30 3.35 11.48
CA THR A 21 4.14 3.01 12.65
C THR A 21 5.32 2.15 12.25
N PHE A 22 5.11 1.12 11.43
CA PHE A 22 6.17 0.26 10.94
C PHE A 22 7.25 1.05 10.17
N LEU A 23 6.83 1.87 9.21
CA LEU A 23 7.74 2.67 8.39
C LEU A 23 8.57 3.64 9.25
N GLN A 24 7.93 4.30 10.22
CA GLN A 24 8.62 5.19 11.16
C GLN A 24 9.67 4.45 12.01
N GLU A 25 9.35 3.25 12.52
CA GLU A 25 10.30 2.46 13.33
C GLU A 25 11.51 1.98 12.54
N ILE A 26 11.37 1.73 11.24
CA ILE A 26 12.51 1.35 10.38
C ILE A 26 13.26 2.57 9.82
N GLY A 27 12.88 3.79 10.21
CA GLY A 27 13.56 5.03 9.82
C GLY A 27 13.13 5.62 8.47
N LEU A 28 11.96 5.23 7.95
CA LEU A 28 11.34 5.79 6.75
C LEU A 28 10.29 6.84 7.10
N THR A 29 10.03 7.78 6.19
CA THR A 29 8.99 8.80 6.38
C THR A 29 7.70 8.40 5.68
N PRO A 30 6.63 7.99 6.38
CA PRO A 30 5.35 7.77 5.73
C PRO A 30 4.72 9.12 5.32
N LEU A 31 4.30 9.22 4.05
CA LEU A 31 3.53 10.33 3.51
C LEU A 31 2.14 9.82 3.14
N ILE A 32 1.08 10.42 3.69
CA ILE A 32 -0.30 9.98 3.45
C ILE A 32 -0.96 11.03 2.57
N SER A 33 -1.73 10.60 1.56
CA SER A 33 -2.46 11.52 0.67
C SER A 33 -3.58 12.30 1.39
N GLY A 34 -4.04 13.36 0.74
CA GLY A 34 -5.09 14.24 1.27
C GLY A 34 -6.47 13.58 1.37
N PRO A 35 -7.52 14.31 1.80
CA PRO A 35 -8.89 13.85 1.65
C PRO A 35 -9.29 13.64 0.20
N THR A 36 -10.10 12.61 -0.04
CA THR A 36 -10.69 12.36 -1.34
C THR A 36 -11.54 13.57 -1.74
N GLY A 37 -11.03 14.34 -2.70
CA GLY A 37 -11.74 15.41 -3.37
C GLY A 37 -12.06 15.08 -4.82
N LYS A 38 -12.77 16.00 -5.49
CA LYS A 38 -13.09 15.86 -6.93
C LYS A 38 -11.85 15.68 -7.79
N THR A 39 -10.75 16.37 -7.47
CA THR A 39 -9.48 16.27 -8.20
C THR A 39 -8.91 14.85 -8.16
N ILE A 40 -8.81 14.27 -6.97
CA ILE A 40 -8.31 12.90 -6.76
C ILE A 40 -9.22 11.90 -7.47
N LEU A 41 -10.54 12.03 -7.28
CA LEU A 41 -11.49 11.14 -7.94
C LEU A 41 -11.37 11.20 -9.46
N ASN A 42 -11.35 12.40 -10.05
CA ASN A 42 -11.28 12.59 -11.49
C ASN A 42 -9.96 12.08 -12.07
N ALA A 43 -8.83 12.28 -11.38
CA ALA A 43 -7.55 11.69 -11.78
C ALA A 43 -7.62 10.16 -11.81
N GLY A 44 -8.23 9.57 -10.78
CA GLY A 44 -8.47 8.14 -10.68
C GLY A 44 -9.37 7.57 -11.78
N VAL A 45 -10.46 8.27 -12.10
CA VAL A 45 -11.38 7.88 -13.19
C VAL A 45 -10.67 7.90 -14.54
N LYS A 46 -9.86 8.94 -14.82
CA LYS A 46 -9.12 9.06 -16.08
C LYS A 46 -8.03 7.99 -16.27
N ALA A 47 -7.43 7.53 -15.17
CA ALA A 47 -6.34 6.55 -15.21
C ALA A 47 -6.82 5.09 -15.18
N ALA A 48 -8.06 4.84 -14.77
CA ALA A 48 -8.61 3.50 -14.65
C ALA A 48 -9.33 3.07 -15.92
N VAL A 49 -9.39 1.76 -16.16
CA VAL A 49 -10.33 1.17 -17.13
C VAL A 49 -11.76 1.26 -16.59
N ASP A 50 -12.75 1.31 -17.49
CA ASP A 50 -14.14 1.62 -17.16
C ASP A 50 -14.74 0.69 -16.10
N GLU A 51 -14.46 -0.61 -16.20
CA GLU A 51 -14.99 -1.68 -15.34
C GLU A 51 -14.40 -1.69 -13.90
N VAL A 52 -13.48 -0.79 -13.57
CA VAL A 52 -12.91 -0.72 -12.22
C VAL A 52 -13.90 -0.05 -11.26
N CYS A 53 -14.06 -0.62 -10.06
CA CYS A 53 -14.97 -0.07 -9.07
C CYS A 53 -14.47 1.30 -8.56
N LEU A 54 -15.41 2.15 -8.15
CA LEU A 54 -15.12 3.49 -7.65
C LEU A 54 -14.03 3.54 -6.56
N PRO A 55 -14.00 2.62 -5.56
CA PRO A 55 -12.94 2.63 -4.54
C PRO A 55 -11.53 2.44 -5.10
N VAL A 56 -11.37 1.62 -6.14
CA VAL A 56 -10.07 1.44 -6.80
C VAL A 56 -9.74 2.67 -7.65
N LYS A 57 -10.72 3.28 -8.34
CA LYS A 57 -10.50 4.56 -9.05
C LYS A 57 -9.97 5.63 -8.08
N VAL A 58 -10.62 5.79 -6.91
CA VAL A 58 -10.16 6.71 -5.85
C VAL A 58 -8.74 6.36 -5.40
N PHE A 59 -8.42 5.09 -5.19
CA PHE A 59 -7.06 4.64 -4.82
C PHE A 59 -6.00 5.02 -5.87
N LEU A 60 -6.30 4.86 -7.16
CA LEU A 60 -5.41 5.27 -8.24
C LEU A 60 -5.22 6.79 -8.24
N GLY A 61 -6.27 7.56 -8.01
CA GLY A 61 -6.20 9.01 -7.84
C GLY A 61 -5.24 9.43 -6.71
N HIS A 62 -5.35 8.78 -5.54
CA HIS A 62 -4.44 9.03 -4.42
C HIS A 62 -3.00 8.64 -4.75
N SER A 63 -2.82 7.54 -5.48
CA SER A 63 -1.50 7.09 -5.93
C SER A 63 -0.85 8.13 -6.87
N LEU A 64 -1.63 8.69 -7.79
CA LEU A 64 -1.20 9.75 -8.72
C LEU A 64 -0.90 11.09 -8.02
N GLU A 65 -1.58 11.41 -6.92
CA GLU A 65 -1.25 12.59 -6.12
C GLU A 65 0.11 12.43 -5.41
N LEU A 66 0.41 11.21 -4.94
CA LEU A 66 1.59 10.92 -4.13
C LEU A 66 2.87 10.77 -4.96
N ILE A 67 2.80 10.33 -6.22
CA ILE A 67 4.01 10.02 -7.01
C ILE A 67 4.97 11.19 -7.20
N THR A 68 4.50 12.44 -7.09
CA THR A 68 5.34 13.63 -7.21
C THR A 68 5.98 14.06 -5.89
N GLN A 69 5.62 13.40 -4.78
CA GLN A 69 5.96 13.80 -3.41
C GLN A 69 6.73 12.74 -2.62
N CYS A 70 6.89 11.52 -3.18
CA CYS A 70 7.55 10.39 -2.54
C CYS A 70 8.38 9.55 -3.52
N GLU A 71 9.38 8.84 -3.01
CA GLU A 71 10.26 7.98 -3.81
C GLU A 71 9.64 6.62 -4.13
N ALA A 72 8.71 6.14 -3.30
CA ALA A 72 7.99 4.89 -3.54
C ALA A 72 6.58 4.92 -2.94
N LEU A 73 5.67 4.13 -3.51
CA LEU A 73 4.31 3.93 -2.97
C LEU A 73 4.20 2.58 -2.28
N LEU A 74 3.57 2.54 -1.11
CA LEU A 74 3.17 1.31 -0.43
C LEU A 74 1.80 0.86 -0.94
N ILE A 75 1.77 -0.28 -1.64
CA ILE A 75 0.56 -0.82 -2.24
C ILE A 75 0.22 -2.20 -1.64
N PRO A 76 -0.97 -2.39 -1.08
CA PRO A 76 -1.37 -3.67 -0.55
C PRO A 76 -1.77 -4.66 -1.66
N ARG A 77 -1.36 -5.92 -1.52
CA ARG A 77 -1.83 -7.07 -2.30
C ARG A 77 -2.40 -8.11 -1.36
N PHE A 78 -3.71 -8.03 -1.11
CA PHE A 78 -4.37 -8.90 -0.16
C PHE A 78 -5.23 -9.91 -0.92
N VAL A 79 -4.91 -11.20 -0.75
CA VAL A 79 -5.66 -12.32 -1.34
C VAL A 79 -6.68 -12.87 -0.34
N SER A 80 -6.31 -12.90 0.95
CA SER A 80 -7.08 -13.48 2.04
C SER A 80 -6.64 -12.83 3.36
N ILE A 81 -7.60 -12.60 4.26
CA ILE A 81 -7.36 -12.14 5.64
C ILE A 81 -7.66 -13.26 6.63
N CYS A 82 -8.77 -13.99 6.42
CA CYS A 82 -9.19 -15.12 7.24
C CYS A 82 -9.04 -16.45 6.49
N LYS A 83 -8.89 -17.54 7.24
CA LYS A 83 -8.87 -18.89 6.66
C LYS A 83 -10.16 -19.13 5.88
N ASN A 84 -10.01 -19.71 4.69
CA ASN A 84 -11.09 -20.04 3.75
C ASN A 84 -11.88 -18.85 3.17
N GLU A 85 -11.37 -17.63 3.31
CA GLU A 85 -11.97 -16.45 2.68
C GLU A 85 -11.05 -15.86 1.61
N TYR A 86 -11.66 -15.23 0.61
CA TYR A 86 -10.97 -14.48 -0.42
C TYR A 86 -11.49 -13.05 -0.48
N ILE A 87 -10.58 -12.09 -0.62
CA ILE A 87 -10.95 -10.71 -0.88
C ILE A 87 -11.32 -10.55 -2.35
N CYS A 88 -12.11 -9.53 -2.67
CA CYS A 88 -12.43 -9.12 -4.04
C CYS A 88 -11.17 -9.20 -4.96
N PRO A 89 -11.26 -9.88 -6.11
CA PRO A 89 -10.13 -10.07 -7.03
C PRO A 89 -9.43 -8.78 -7.47
N LYS A 90 -10.12 -7.63 -7.43
CA LYS A 90 -9.53 -6.31 -7.74
C LYS A 90 -8.41 -5.93 -6.78
N PHE A 91 -8.41 -6.42 -5.53
CA PHE A 91 -7.29 -6.22 -4.60
C PHE A 91 -6.05 -7.05 -4.97
N MET A 92 -6.26 -8.20 -5.60
CA MET A 92 -5.16 -9.06 -6.05
C MET A 92 -4.41 -8.41 -7.21
N GLY A 93 -5.13 -7.73 -8.11
CA GLY A 93 -4.59 -6.96 -9.23
C GLY A 93 -4.34 -5.48 -8.92
N LEU A 94 -4.51 -5.03 -7.67
CA LEU A 94 -4.35 -3.62 -7.30
C LEU A 94 -2.94 -3.08 -7.58
N PRO A 95 -1.84 -3.81 -7.27
CA PRO A 95 -0.50 -3.35 -7.61
C PRO A 95 -0.27 -3.22 -9.12
N GLU A 96 -0.81 -4.14 -9.92
CA GLU A 96 -0.72 -4.11 -11.38
C GLU A 96 -1.48 -2.91 -11.96
N MET A 97 -2.73 -2.70 -11.53
CA MET A 97 -3.51 -1.52 -11.95
C MET A 97 -2.81 -0.22 -11.54
N THR A 98 -2.23 -0.19 -10.33
CA THR A 98 -1.48 0.98 -9.88
C THR A 98 -0.24 1.21 -10.72
N ARG A 99 0.53 0.16 -11.01
CA ARG A 99 1.73 0.25 -11.87
C ARG A 99 1.40 0.78 -13.26
N GLN A 100 0.28 0.35 -13.84
CA GLN A 100 -0.18 0.88 -15.12
C GLN A 100 -0.49 2.39 -15.02
N ALA A 101 -1.16 2.83 -13.94
CA ALA A 101 -1.52 4.23 -13.75
C ALA A 101 -0.31 5.13 -13.46
N VAL A 102 0.64 4.69 -12.63
CA VAL A 102 1.77 5.51 -12.18
C VAL A 102 3.06 5.32 -12.99
N GLY A 103 3.11 4.36 -13.92
CA GLY A 103 4.26 4.14 -14.79
C GLY A 103 5.47 3.52 -14.06
N LYS A 104 6.65 4.16 -14.21
CA LYS A 104 7.95 3.60 -13.77
C LYS A 104 8.25 3.82 -12.27
N ASN A 105 7.34 4.39 -11.49
CA ASN A 105 7.55 4.65 -10.07
C ASN A 105 7.70 3.36 -9.26
N GLN A 106 8.53 3.40 -8.22
CA GLN A 106 8.77 2.27 -7.33
C GLN A 106 7.52 1.94 -6.50
N LEU A 107 7.12 0.66 -6.51
CA LEU A 107 6.00 0.15 -5.72
C LEU A 107 6.48 -0.85 -4.68
N LEU A 108 6.29 -0.53 -3.41
CA LEU A 108 6.51 -1.42 -2.28
C LEU A 108 5.24 -2.24 -2.02
N ILE A 109 5.27 -3.51 -2.40
CA ILE A 109 4.08 -4.37 -2.33
C ILE A 109 4.00 -5.06 -0.97
N TRP A 110 2.97 -4.72 -0.19
CA TRP A 110 2.68 -5.38 1.09
C TRP A 110 1.66 -6.50 0.90
N LYS A 111 2.02 -7.74 1.20
CA LYS A 111 1.21 -8.92 0.87
C LYS A 111 0.41 -9.44 2.07
N SER A 112 -0.75 -10.04 1.81
CA SER A 112 -1.48 -10.87 2.77
C SER A 112 -2.19 -12.01 2.04
N GLY A 113 -2.21 -13.22 2.60
CA GLY A 113 -2.86 -14.39 2.00
C GLY A 113 -2.90 -15.62 2.91
N LYS A 114 -3.37 -16.76 2.37
CA LYS A 114 -3.66 -18.01 3.11
C LYS A 114 -2.53 -18.50 4.04
N ASN A 115 -1.27 -18.25 3.70
CA ASN A 115 -0.09 -18.63 4.48
C ASN A 115 0.86 -17.44 4.74
N CYS A 116 0.34 -16.22 4.62
CA CYS A 116 1.10 -14.98 4.74
C CYS A 116 0.25 -13.97 5.52
N PHE A 117 0.43 -13.98 6.84
CA PHE A 117 -0.18 -12.98 7.71
C PHE A 117 0.46 -11.62 7.45
N TRP A 118 -0.33 -10.55 7.45
CA TRP A 118 0.13 -9.20 7.11
C TRP A 118 1.29 -8.70 8.00
N GLY A 119 1.34 -9.12 9.27
CA GLY A 119 2.41 -8.80 10.22
C GLY A 119 3.62 -9.74 10.17
N SER A 120 3.66 -10.66 9.20
CA SER A 120 4.79 -11.57 9.02
C SER A 120 5.90 -10.95 8.17
N ILE A 121 7.16 -11.39 8.35
CA ILE A 121 8.27 -10.94 7.49
C ILE A 121 8.02 -11.29 6.00
N LYS A 122 7.28 -12.38 5.74
CA LYS A 122 6.91 -12.79 4.37
C LYS A 122 5.95 -11.82 3.68
N ALA A 123 5.21 -11.01 4.45
CA ALA A 123 4.30 -10.01 3.93
C ALA A 123 5.00 -8.72 3.48
N LEU A 124 6.22 -8.48 3.96
CA LEU A 124 6.93 -7.24 3.69
C LEU A 124 7.35 -7.12 2.21
N PRO A 125 7.43 -5.89 1.69
CA PRO A 125 8.09 -5.61 0.43
C PRO A 125 9.51 -6.18 0.42
N GLN A 126 9.93 -6.72 -0.72
CA GLN A 126 11.23 -7.39 -0.85
C GLN A 126 12.37 -6.43 -0.51
N GLU A 127 12.26 -5.19 -0.96
CA GLU A 127 13.20 -4.09 -0.75
C GLU A 127 13.44 -3.80 0.73
N ILE A 128 12.38 -3.85 1.54
CA ILE A 128 12.47 -3.67 3.00
C ILE A 128 13.07 -4.92 3.65
N SER A 129 12.64 -6.12 3.21
CA SER A 129 13.08 -7.38 3.79
C SER A 129 14.58 -7.65 3.61
N THR A 130 15.18 -7.17 2.52
CA THR A 130 16.62 -7.31 2.22
C THR A 130 17.44 -6.11 2.67
N GLY A 131 16.85 -4.90 2.65
CA GLY A 131 17.56 -3.66 2.97
C GLY A 131 17.79 -3.41 4.46
N TYR A 132 16.99 -4.01 5.34
CA TYR A 132 17.01 -3.71 6.77
C TYR A 132 17.36 -4.92 7.65
N LYS A 133 18.00 -4.65 8.79
CA LYS A 133 18.33 -5.70 9.78
C LYS A 133 17.06 -6.34 10.31
N ARG A 134 17.03 -7.69 10.36
CA ARG A 134 15.89 -8.47 10.88
C ARG A 134 15.42 -8.06 12.28
N LYS A 135 16.35 -7.64 13.16
CA LYS A 135 16.02 -7.17 14.52
C LYS A 135 15.14 -5.91 14.47
N THR A 136 15.48 -4.95 13.61
CA THR A 136 14.72 -3.71 13.42
C THR A 136 13.34 -4.01 12.83
N ILE A 137 13.29 -4.88 11.82
CA ILE A 137 12.03 -5.31 11.18
C ILE A 137 11.08 -5.94 12.20
N LYS A 138 11.56 -6.90 13.01
CA LYS A 138 10.73 -7.56 14.03
C LYS A 138 10.23 -6.59 15.08
N LYS A 139 11.07 -5.64 15.51
CA LYS A 139 10.68 -4.59 16.45
C LYS A 139 9.57 -3.71 15.86
N GLY A 140 9.74 -3.28 14.60
CA GLY A 140 8.75 -2.46 13.90
C GLY A 140 7.42 -3.17 13.71
N LEU A 141 7.44 -4.46 13.32
CA LEU A 141 6.23 -5.26 13.15
C LEU A 141 5.48 -5.43 14.47
N LYS A 142 6.19 -5.74 15.56
CA LYS A 142 5.58 -5.86 16.89
C LYS A 142 4.88 -4.56 17.29
N LYS A 143 5.53 -3.42 17.10
CA LYS A 143 4.94 -2.11 17.43
C LYS A 143 3.77 -1.72 16.50
N ALA A 144 3.75 -2.24 15.28
CA ALA A 144 2.66 -1.99 14.33
C ALA A 144 1.40 -2.82 14.63
N GLU A 145 1.54 -3.90 15.41
CA GLU A 145 0.44 -4.75 15.89
C GLU A 145 -0.14 -4.30 17.24
N GLU A 146 0.58 -3.42 17.96
CA GLU A 146 0.15 -2.77 19.21
C GLU A 146 -0.83 -1.62 18.95
#